data_AF-A0A1W9RS65-F1
#
_entry.id   AF-A0A1W9RS65-F1
#
_cell.length_a   1.000
_cell.length_b   1.000
_cell.length_c   1.000
_cell.angle_alpha   90.00
_cell.angle_beta   90.00
_cell.angle_gamma   90.00
#
_symmetry.space_group_name_H-M   'P 1'
#
loop_
_entity.id
_entity.type
_entity.pdbx_description
1 polymer ?
#
loop_
_entity_poly.entity_id
_entity_poly.type
_entity_poly.pdbx_seq_one_letter_code
_entity_poly.pdbx_strand_id
1 'polypeptide(L)'
;MKKDPDAKLVKKAKMGDSKAFGRLVRRYQKKALYLAYDMVGNYTDAQDIAQNAFFQAFKNIRSFQEKSTFSTWLYRIIANAAIDFQRSKKRRQASSLNQPAYDEDQQIEVMDTLPETGYSVAEKIERADLSRLIRELAEQLPPQQRAAFVLKYFHEKTTAEIAEILSCDSVTVRGHILRATLKLRKKLKDER
;
A
#
# COMPACT_ATOMS: atom_id res chain seq x y z
N MET A 1 20.77 -9.95 -9.54
CA MET A 1 19.75 -8.95 -9.93
C MET A 1 18.45 -9.68 -10.27
N LYS A 2 17.32 -9.30 -9.65
CA LYS A 2 16.01 -9.85 -10.06
C LYS A 2 15.74 -9.39 -11.50
N LYS A 3 15.44 -10.34 -12.39
CA LYS A 3 15.04 -10.04 -13.77
C LYS A 3 13.67 -9.36 -13.74
N ASP A 4 13.58 -8.14 -14.28
CA ASP A 4 12.32 -7.42 -14.34
C ASP A 4 11.44 -7.98 -15.48
N PRO A 5 10.26 -8.57 -15.19
CA PRO A 5 9.34 -9.08 -16.21
C PRO A 5 8.78 -7.97 -17.11
N ASP A 6 8.82 -6.71 -16.66
CA ASP A 6 8.29 -5.54 -17.36
C ASP A 6 9.34 -4.76 -18.15
N ALA A 7 10.62 -5.17 -18.13
CA ALA A 7 11.73 -4.43 -18.74
C ALA A 7 11.45 -3.97 -20.19
N LYS A 8 10.83 -4.83 -21.01
CA LYS A 8 10.47 -4.49 -22.40
C LYS A 8 9.41 -3.39 -22.48
N LEU A 9 8.38 -3.43 -21.63
CA LEU A 9 7.33 -2.41 -21.58
C LEU A 9 7.88 -1.09 -21.03
N VAL A 10 8.72 -1.16 -19.98
CA VAL A 10 9.40 -0.02 -19.38
C VAL A 10 10.26 0.70 -20.42
N LYS A 11 11.10 -0.03 -21.18
CA LYS A 11 11.95 0.56 -22.22
C LYS A 11 11.14 1.33 -23.27
N LYS A 12 10.02 0.74 -23.75
CA LYS A 12 9.12 1.42 -24.69
C LYS A 12 8.46 2.65 -24.08
N ALA A 13 7.96 2.54 -22.84
CA ALA A 13 7.36 3.66 -22.13
C ALA A 13 8.35 4.82 -21.92
N LYS A 14 9.62 4.53 -21.61
CA LYS A 14 10.70 5.53 -21.53
C LYS A 14 10.90 6.28 -22.85
N MET A 15 10.73 5.61 -23.98
CA MET A 15 10.81 6.21 -25.32
C MET A 15 9.55 7.00 -25.72
N GLY A 16 8.54 7.09 -24.85
CA GLY A 16 7.30 7.84 -25.12
C GLY A 16 6.14 7.00 -25.67
N ASP A 17 6.27 5.67 -25.71
CA ASP A 17 5.15 4.80 -26.07
C ASP A 17 4.08 4.79 -24.96
N SER A 18 3.05 5.63 -25.12
CA SER A 18 1.93 5.73 -24.18
C SER A 18 1.12 4.43 -24.09
N LYS A 19 1.06 3.64 -25.17
CA LYS A 19 0.37 2.33 -25.15
C LYS A 19 1.13 1.33 -24.29
N ALA A 20 2.48 1.35 -24.33
CA ALA A 20 3.30 0.52 -23.45
C ALA A 20 3.08 0.89 -21.98
N PHE A 21 3.05 2.18 -21.65
CA PHE A 21 2.71 2.62 -20.29
C PHE A 21 1.29 2.21 -19.88
N GLY A 22 0.30 2.35 -20.76
CA GLY A 22 -1.08 1.90 -20.50
C GLY A 22 -1.20 0.39 -20.25
N ARG A 23 -0.28 -0.43 -20.77
CA ARG A 23 -0.20 -1.87 -20.41
C ARG A 23 0.36 -2.07 -19.00
N LEU A 24 1.35 -1.27 -18.58
CA LEU A 24 1.85 -1.28 -17.21
C LEU A 24 0.75 -0.87 -16.23
N VAL A 25 -0.02 0.20 -16.52
CA VAL A 25 -1.15 0.63 -15.70
C VAL A 25 -2.15 -0.51 -15.51
N ARG A 26 -2.64 -1.11 -16.61
CA ARG A 26 -3.59 -2.23 -16.54
C ARG A 26 -3.08 -3.41 -15.70
N ARG A 27 -1.79 -3.70 -15.77
CA ARG A 27 -1.16 -4.79 -15.01
C ARG A 27 -1.09 -4.51 -13.51
N TYR A 28 -0.92 -3.23 -13.12
CA TYR A 28 -0.63 -2.85 -11.74
C TYR A 28 -1.77 -2.12 -11.01
N GLN A 29 -2.81 -1.67 -11.72
CA GLN A 29 -3.89 -0.85 -11.13
C GLN A 29 -4.55 -1.51 -9.92
N LYS A 30 -4.83 -2.82 -9.99
CA LYS A 30 -5.43 -3.57 -8.88
C LYS A 30 -4.51 -3.59 -7.66
N LYS A 31 -3.22 -3.88 -7.87
CA LYS A 31 -2.20 -3.92 -6.80
C LYS A 31 -1.96 -2.53 -6.19
N ALA A 32 -2.00 -1.49 -7.01
CA ALA A 32 -1.83 -0.11 -6.56
C ALA A 32 -2.99 0.33 -5.68
N LEU A 33 -4.22 0.05 -6.11
CA LEU A 33 -5.43 0.34 -5.35
C LEU A 33 -5.44 -0.41 -4.01
N TYR A 34 -5.11 -1.70 -4.00
CA TYR A 34 -5.05 -2.46 -2.75
C TYR A 34 -3.99 -1.95 -1.78
N LEU A 35 -2.79 -1.62 -2.28
CA LEU A 35 -1.76 -1.04 -1.41
C LEU A 35 -2.21 0.29 -0.81
N ALA A 36 -2.78 1.17 -1.65
CA ALA A 36 -3.29 2.45 -1.17
C ALA A 36 -4.41 2.25 -0.14
N TYR A 37 -5.35 1.35 -0.42
CA TYR A 37 -6.47 1.03 0.48
C TYR A 37 -6.00 0.46 1.82
N ASP A 38 -5.10 -0.51 1.81
CA ASP A 38 -4.51 -1.08 3.02
C ASP A 38 -3.77 -0.03 3.86
N MET A 39 -3.24 1.00 3.18
CA MET A 39 -2.58 2.12 3.82
C MET A 39 -3.52 3.23 4.27
N VAL A 40 -4.74 3.39 3.77
CA VAL A 40 -5.58 4.55 4.16
C VAL A 40 -6.99 4.21 4.64
N GLY A 41 -7.42 2.97 4.54
CA GLY A 41 -8.72 2.48 5.04
C GLY A 41 -9.94 2.93 4.23
N ASN A 42 -9.82 4.03 3.47
CA ASN A 42 -10.90 4.59 2.66
C ASN A 42 -10.68 4.32 1.15
N TYR A 43 -11.73 3.88 0.46
CA TYR A 43 -11.67 3.51 -0.95
C TYR A 43 -11.42 4.70 -1.89
N THR A 44 -12.16 5.79 -1.68
CA THR A 44 -12.05 7.02 -2.48
C THR A 44 -10.66 7.61 -2.37
N ASP A 45 -10.14 7.75 -1.13
CA ASP A 45 -8.77 8.18 -0.87
C ASP A 45 -7.75 7.26 -1.57
N ALA A 46 -7.98 5.94 -1.53
CA ALA A 46 -7.09 4.96 -2.16
C ALA A 46 -7.09 5.06 -3.69
N GLN A 47 -8.24 5.29 -4.32
CA GLN A 47 -8.34 5.53 -5.75
C GLN A 47 -7.54 6.78 -6.17
N ASP A 48 -7.72 7.88 -5.44
CA ASP A 48 -7.01 9.13 -5.71
C ASP A 48 -5.49 8.97 -5.57
N ILE A 49 -5.05 8.29 -4.51
CA ILE A 49 -3.63 7.96 -4.28
C ILE A 49 -3.09 7.11 -5.42
N ALA A 50 -3.79 6.06 -5.83
CA ALA A 50 -3.35 5.18 -6.91
C ALA A 50 -3.25 5.93 -8.25
N GLN A 51 -4.23 6.76 -8.58
CA GLN A 51 -4.21 7.60 -9.77
C GLN A 51 -3.04 8.58 -9.76
N ASN A 52 -2.85 9.32 -8.66
CA ASN A 52 -1.72 10.24 -8.50
C ASN A 52 -0.39 9.48 -8.61
N ALA A 53 -0.27 8.30 -8.02
CA ALA A 53 0.92 7.47 -8.13
C ALA A 53 1.22 7.06 -9.59
N PHE A 54 0.22 6.68 -10.38
CA PHE A 54 0.42 6.40 -11.81
C PHE A 54 0.79 7.64 -12.60
N PHE A 55 0.22 8.80 -12.27
CA PHE A 55 0.60 10.06 -12.89
C PHE A 55 2.07 10.41 -12.59
N GLN A 56 2.50 10.28 -11.33
CA GLN A 56 3.90 10.46 -10.95
C GLN A 56 4.82 9.43 -11.64
N ALA A 57 4.39 8.17 -11.71
CA ALA A 57 5.13 7.13 -12.42
C ALA A 57 5.27 7.46 -13.91
N PHE A 58 4.22 7.97 -14.56
CA PHE A 58 4.27 8.40 -15.96
C PHE A 58 5.27 9.54 -16.16
N LYS A 59 5.21 10.58 -15.32
CA LYS A 59 6.13 11.73 -15.38
C LYS A 59 7.58 11.33 -15.18
N ASN A 60 7.83 10.37 -14.29
CA ASN A 60 9.17 9.96 -13.87
C ASN A 60 9.67 8.68 -14.54
N ILE A 61 8.92 8.08 -15.48
CA ILE A 61 9.30 6.81 -16.10
C ILE A 61 10.66 6.91 -16.79
N ARG A 62 10.97 8.07 -17.41
CA ARG A 62 12.24 8.33 -18.11
C ARG A 62 13.44 8.32 -17.17
N SER A 63 13.27 8.81 -15.94
CA SER A 63 14.33 8.85 -14.91
C SER A 63 14.45 7.56 -14.09
N PHE A 64 13.58 6.57 -14.33
CA PHE A 64 13.69 5.27 -13.69
C PHE A 64 15.01 4.58 -14.10
N GLN A 65 15.87 4.37 -13.09
CA GLN A 65 17.24 3.87 -13.26
C GLN A 65 17.34 2.34 -13.39
N GLU A 66 16.23 1.60 -13.28
CA GLU A 66 16.21 0.13 -13.43
C GLU A 66 17.12 -0.61 -12.43
N LYS A 67 17.44 0.03 -11.29
CA LYS A 67 18.18 -0.58 -10.17
C LYS A 67 17.34 -1.60 -9.39
N SER A 68 16.02 -1.56 -9.56
CA SER A 68 15.05 -2.56 -9.12
C SER A 68 14.03 -2.84 -10.21
N THR A 69 13.13 -3.79 -9.93
CA THR A 69 11.99 -4.03 -10.82
C THR A 69 11.06 -2.81 -10.83
N PHE A 70 10.39 -2.60 -11.96
CA PHE A 70 9.34 -1.59 -12.08
C PHE A 70 8.28 -1.73 -10.98
N SER A 71 7.94 -2.97 -10.61
CA SER A 71 6.97 -3.22 -9.54
C SER A 71 7.43 -2.64 -8.20
N THR A 72 8.70 -2.82 -7.81
CA THR A 72 9.26 -2.27 -6.57
C THR A 72 9.28 -0.74 -6.61
N TRP A 73 9.69 -0.18 -7.75
CA TRP A 73 9.72 1.27 -7.96
C TRP A 73 8.32 1.90 -7.88
N LEU A 74 7.31 1.26 -8.49
CA LEU A 74 5.93 1.70 -8.43
C LEU A 74 5.38 1.61 -7.01
N TYR A 75 5.65 0.52 -6.29
CA TYR A 75 5.29 0.37 -4.87
C TYR A 75 5.85 1.51 -4.02
N ARG A 76 7.08 1.96 -4.26
CA ARG A 76 7.66 3.13 -3.60
C ARG A 76 6.84 4.39 -3.85
N ILE A 77 6.47 4.65 -5.10
CA ILE A 77 5.68 5.84 -5.45
C ILE A 77 4.32 5.81 -4.73
N ILE A 78 3.64 4.66 -4.73
CA ILE A 78 2.35 4.49 -4.06
C ILE A 78 2.48 4.66 -2.54
N ALA A 79 3.46 4.00 -1.91
CA ALA A 79 3.67 4.08 -0.47
C ALA A 79 3.98 5.51 -0.03
N ASN A 80 4.82 6.23 -0.76
CA ASN A 80 5.13 7.63 -0.47
C ASN A 80 3.89 8.52 -0.62
N ALA A 81 3.11 8.35 -1.70
CA ALA A 81 1.87 9.10 -1.90
C ALA A 81 0.86 8.87 -0.75
N ALA A 82 0.71 7.62 -0.29
CA ALA A 82 -0.14 7.29 0.84
C ALA A 82 0.38 7.86 2.18
N ILE A 83 1.70 7.80 2.43
CA ILE A 83 2.32 8.40 3.63
C ILE A 83 2.11 9.92 3.65
N ASP A 84 2.29 10.59 2.52
CA ASP A 84 2.13 12.03 2.41
C ASP A 84 0.66 12.44 2.56
N PHE A 85 -0.27 11.65 2.02
CA PHE A 85 -1.69 11.80 2.25
C PHE A 85 -2.03 11.72 3.74
N GLN A 86 -1.60 10.67 4.44
CA GLN A 86 -1.83 10.50 5.89
C GLN A 86 -1.26 11.66 6.71
N ARG A 87 -0.05 12.11 6.38
CA ARG A 87 0.58 13.28 7.04
C ARG A 87 -0.25 14.54 6.83
N SER A 88 -0.79 14.74 5.63
CA SER A 88 -1.67 15.88 5.31
C SER A 88 -2.99 15.80 6.06
N LYS A 89 -3.66 14.64 6.06
CA LYS A 89 -4.91 14.37 6.78
C LYS A 89 -4.75 14.67 8.28
N LYS A 90 -3.67 14.17 8.89
CA LYS A 90 -3.35 14.44 10.31
C LYS A 90 -3.14 15.91 10.62
N ARG A 91 -2.46 16.66 9.74
CA ARG A 91 -2.30 18.12 9.92
C ARG A 91 -3.63 18.86 9.84
N ARG A 92 -4.48 18.52 8.86
CA ARG A 92 -5.82 19.14 8.71
C ARG A 92 -6.71 18.89 9.92
N GLN A 93 -6.70 17.66 10.45
CA GLN A 93 -7.43 17.31 11.67
C GLN A 93 -6.89 18.06 12.90
N ALA A 94 -5.57 18.21 13.04
CA ALA A 94 -4.99 18.97 14.13
C ALA A 94 -5.32 20.48 14.08
N SER A 95 -5.56 21.03 12.90
CA SER A 95 -5.98 22.43 12.71
C SER A 95 -7.49 22.63 12.80
N SER A 96 -8.29 21.55 12.69
CA SER A 96 -9.75 21.61 12.69
C SER A 96 -10.28 20.87 13.92
N LEU A 97 -10.28 21.55 15.07
CA LEU A 97 -10.76 21.03 16.35
C LEU A 97 -12.29 20.80 16.40
N ASN A 98 -13.05 21.05 15.33
CA ASN A 98 -14.52 21.16 15.39
C ASN A 98 -15.30 20.55 14.20
N GLN A 99 -14.91 19.40 13.62
CA GLN A 99 -15.84 18.65 12.77
C GLN A 99 -15.72 17.13 12.97
N PRO A 100 -16.83 16.42 13.26
CA PRO A 100 -16.84 14.97 13.25
C PRO A 100 -16.59 14.48 11.81
N ALA A 101 -15.67 13.53 11.67
CA ALA A 101 -15.48 12.82 10.41
C ALA A 101 -16.69 11.92 10.19
N TYR A 102 -17.44 12.17 9.11
CA TYR A 102 -18.40 11.19 8.59
C TYR A 102 -17.58 10.10 7.89
N ASP A 103 -17.46 8.94 8.53
CA ASP A 103 -16.98 7.74 7.88
C ASP A 103 -18.13 7.15 7.06
N GLU A 104 -18.02 7.28 5.74
CA GLU A 104 -18.89 6.58 4.81
C GLU A 104 -18.37 5.14 4.70
N ASP A 105 -19.02 4.23 5.44
CA ASP A 105 -18.79 2.78 5.42
C ASP A 105 -19.08 2.21 4.02
N GLN A 106 -18.14 2.37 3.09
CA GLN A 106 -18.18 1.63 1.83
C GLN A 106 -17.62 0.23 2.08
N GLN A 107 -18.53 -0.69 2.40
CA GLN A 107 -18.27 -2.13 2.35
C GLN A 107 -17.82 -2.50 0.94
N ILE A 108 -16.53 -2.78 0.78
CA ILE A 108 -16.05 -3.45 -0.42
C ILE A 108 -16.15 -4.94 -0.14
N GLU A 109 -17.05 -5.64 -0.85
CA GLU A 109 -16.83 -7.05 -1.16
C GLU A 109 -15.58 -7.12 -2.05
N VAL A 110 -14.42 -7.21 -1.40
CA VAL A 110 -13.16 -7.41 -2.11
C VAL A 110 -13.23 -8.82 -2.67
N MET A 111 -13.69 -8.95 -3.91
CA MET A 111 -13.80 -10.25 -4.57
C MET A 111 -12.44 -10.94 -4.47
N ASP A 112 -12.47 -12.01 -3.69
CA ASP A 112 -11.36 -12.81 -3.23
C ASP A 112 -10.44 -13.16 -4.40
N THR A 113 -9.24 -12.61 -4.39
CA THR A 113 -8.11 -13.31 -4.97
C THR A 113 -7.12 -13.61 -3.85
N LEU A 114 -7.63 -14.21 -2.77
CA LEU A 114 -6.85 -15.20 -2.02
C LEU A 114 -6.59 -16.37 -2.99
N PRO A 115 -5.36 -16.90 -3.08
CA PRO A 115 -5.12 -18.12 -3.85
C PRO A 115 -6.09 -19.20 -3.37
N GLU A 116 -6.66 -19.98 -4.30
CA GLU A 116 -7.53 -21.13 -4.02
C GLU A 116 -6.84 -22.02 -2.97
N THR A 117 -7.23 -21.79 -1.74
CA THR A 117 -6.81 -22.53 -0.57
C THR A 117 -8.13 -23.01 0.01
N GLY A 118 -8.23 -24.31 0.26
CA GLY A 118 -9.48 -25.06 0.54
C GLY A 118 -10.18 -24.72 1.85
N TYR A 119 -10.30 -23.42 2.16
CA TYR A 119 -11.01 -22.90 3.32
C TYR A 119 -12.52 -22.84 3.06
N SER A 120 -13.29 -23.15 4.09
CA SER A 120 -14.75 -23.03 4.12
C SER A 120 -15.21 -21.57 4.04
N VAL A 121 -16.48 -21.35 3.67
CA VAL A 121 -17.08 -20.01 3.57
C VAL A 121 -17.03 -19.25 4.90
N ALA A 122 -17.22 -19.95 6.03
CA ALA A 122 -17.14 -19.35 7.37
C ALA A 122 -15.72 -18.86 7.71
N GLU A 123 -14.68 -19.66 7.40
CA GLU A 123 -13.28 -19.27 7.65
C GLU A 123 -12.85 -18.06 6.80
N LYS A 124 -13.42 -17.91 5.60
CA LYS A 124 -13.19 -16.73 4.76
C LYS A 124 -13.79 -15.46 5.37
N ILE A 125 -15.01 -15.55 5.91
CA ILE A 125 -15.70 -14.44 6.57
C ILE A 125 -14.94 -14.01 7.83
N GLU A 126 -14.55 -14.95 8.70
CA GLU A 126 -13.77 -14.65 9.90
C GLU A 126 -12.42 -13.98 9.58
N ARG A 127 -11.74 -14.43 8.52
CA ARG A 127 -10.49 -13.80 8.08
C ARG A 127 -10.70 -12.41 7.51
N ALA A 128 -11.81 -12.17 6.81
CA ALA A 128 -12.15 -10.86 6.28
C ALA A 128 -12.39 -9.87 7.42
N ASP A 129 -13.13 -10.28 8.45
CA ASP A 129 -13.38 -9.48 9.65
C ASP A 129 -12.10 -9.19 10.43
N LEU A 130 -11.25 -10.20 10.64
CA LEU A 130 -9.95 -9.99 11.30
C LEU A 130 -9.05 -9.04 10.50
N SER A 131 -9.04 -9.17 9.18
CA SER A 131 -8.22 -8.30 8.31
C SER A 131 -8.73 -6.86 8.32
N ARG A 132 -10.05 -6.66 8.40
CA ARG A 132 -10.68 -5.35 8.59
C ARG A 132 -10.28 -4.75 9.94
N LEU A 133 -10.43 -5.50 11.03
CA LEU A 133 -10.05 -5.05 12.37
C LEU A 133 -8.57 -4.66 12.44
N ILE A 134 -7.67 -5.49 11.89
CA ILE A 134 -6.23 -5.18 11.85
C ILE A 134 -5.97 -3.90 11.05
N ARG A 135 -6.70 -3.66 9.94
CA ARG A 135 -6.58 -2.42 9.15
C ARG A 135 -7.01 -1.21 9.96
N GLU A 136 -8.16 -1.27 10.63
CA GLU A 136 -8.67 -0.20 11.50
C GLU A 136 -7.69 0.12 12.63
N LEU A 137 -7.17 -0.91 13.30
CA LEU A 137 -6.18 -0.74 14.36
C LEU A 137 -4.87 -0.13 13.86
N ALA A 138 -4.50 -0.43 12.61
CA ALA A 138 -3.30 0.08 11.95
C ALA A 138 -3.41 1.56 11.57
N GLU A 139 -4.62 2.13 11.50
CA GLU A 139 -4.85 3.55 11.20
C GLU A 139 -4.16 4.48 12.20
N GLN A 140 -4.11 4.06 13.46
CA GLN A 140 -3.53 4.85 14.54
C GLN A 140 -2.00 4.69 14.63
N LEU A 141 -1.39 3.87 13.77
CA LEU A 141 0.05 3.73 13.71
C LEU A 141 0.66 4.96 13.00
N PRO A 142 1.87 5.38 13.40
CA PRO A 142 2.66 6.32 12.61
C PRO A 142 2.80 5.84 11.15
N PRO A 143 2.73 6.74 10.14
CA PRO A 143 2.68 6.36 8.73
C PRO A 143 3.73 5.34 8.28
N GLN A 144 4.98 5.53 8.73
CA GLN A 144 6.07 4.60 8.39
C GLN A 144 5.96 3.23 9.06
N GLN A 145 5.38 3.17 10.27
CA GLN A 145 5.10 1.89 10.94
C GLN A 145 3.96 1.16 10.24
N ARG A 146 2.88 1.86 9.86
CA ARG A 146 1.77 1.32 9.07
C ARG A 146 2.27 0.78 7.73
N ALA A 147 3.02 1.58 6.99
CA ALA A 147 3.55 1.19 5.68
C ALA A 147 4.42 -0.08 5.75
N ALA A 148 5.37 -0.15 6.69
CA ALA A 148 6.22 -1.32 6.86
C ALA A 148 5.42 -2.58 7.24
N PHE A 149 4.40 -2.44 8.08
CA PHE A 149 3.51 -3.54 8.47
C PHE A 149 2.67 -4.04 7.29
N VAL A 150 1.98 -3.14 6.59
CA VAL A 150 1.14 -3.46 5.43
C VAL A 150 1.96 -4.14 4.33
N LEU A 151 3.12 -3.57 3.99
CA LEU A 151 3.99 -4.16 2.97
C LEU A 151 4.46 -5.56 3.36
N LYS A 152 4.71 -5.81 4.66
CA LYS A 152 5.17 -7.12 5.14
C LYS A 152 4.07 -8.17 5.16
N TYR A 153 2.90 -7.84 5.69
CA TYR A 153 1.87 -8.83 6.02
C TYR A 153 0.74 -8.91 4.99
N PHE A 154 0.44 -7.84 4.25
CA PHE A 154 -0.61 -7.85 3.22
C PHE A 154 -0.07 -7.93 1.79
N HIS A 155 1.13 -7.39 1.55
CA HIS A 155 1.80 -7.46 0.24
C HIS A 155 2.99 -8.41 0.18
N GLU A 156 3.21 -9.16 1.26
CA GLU A 156 4.21 -10.24 1.38
C GLU A 156 5.63 -9.81 0.94
N LYS A 157 5.98 -8.54 1.13
CA LYS A 157 7.29 -8.03 0.74
C LYS A 157 8.37 -8.52 1.71
N THR A 158 9.53 -8.83 1.14
CA THR A 158 10.73 -9.12 1.93
C THR A 158 11.23 -7.85 2.61
N THR A 159 11.94 -7.99 3.73
CA THR A 159 12.52 -6.83 4.45
C THR A 159 13.41 -5.97 3.54
N ALA A 160 14.15 -6.61 2.62
CA ALA A 160 14.98 -5.91 1.65
C ALA A 160 14.14 -5.10 0.63
N GLU A 161 13.04 -5.67 0.13
CA GLU A 161 12.13 -4.94 -0.76
C GLU A 161 11.43 -3.80 -0.03
N ILE A 162 11.03 -3.99 1.24
CA ILE A 162 10.43 -2.92 2.05
C ILE A 162 11.43 -1.79 2.28
N ALA A 163 12.69 -2.12 2.58
CA ALA A 163 13.76 -1.16 2.75
C ALA A 163 13.93 -0.30 1.50
N GLU A 164 13.91 -0.94 0.32
CA GLU A 164 13.95 -0.23 -0.96
C GLU A 164 12.68 0.62 -1.21
N ILE A 165 11.49 0.07 -0.95
CA ILE A 165 10.21 0.75 -1.14
C ILE A 165 10.12 1.99 -0.24
N LEU A 166 10.49 1.87 1.03
CA LEU A 166 10.43 2.97 2.00
C LEU A 166 11.69 3.84 2.00
N SER A 167 12.68 3.53 1.14
CA SER A 167 13.97 4.23 1.06
C SER A 167 14.66 4.39 2.42
N CYS A 168 14.71 3.30 3.19
CA CYS A 168 15.38 3.23 4.49
C CYS A 168 16.18 1.93 4.61
N ASP A 169 16.99 1.79 5.64
CA ASP A 169 17.79 0.57 5.85
C ASP A 169 16.94 -0.58 6.42
N SER A 170 17.42 -1.82 6.23
CA SER A 170 16.71 -3.02 6.68
C SER A 170 16.57 -3.13 8.21
N VAL A 171 17.45 -2.49 8.98
CA VAL A 171 17.35 -2.46 10.46
C VAL A 171 16.17 -1.58 10.86
N THR A 172 16.05 -0.40 10.26
CA THR A 172 14.94 0.54 10.43
C THR A 172 13.61 -0.12 10.07
N VAL A 173 13.54 -0.86 8.96
CA VAL A 173 12.34 -1.64 8.59
C VAL A 173 11.95 -2.64 9.68
N ARG A 174 12.90 -3.45 10.18
CA ARG A 174 12.63 -4.42 11.26
C ARG A 174 12.11 -3.71 12.50
N GLY A 175 12.69 -2.56 12.86
CA GLY A 175 12.22 -1.74 13.97
C GLY A 175 10.80 -1.20 13.76
N HIS A 176 10.45 -0.75 12.55
CA HIS A 176 9.09 -0.33 12.22
C HIS A 176 8.08 -1.48 12.33
N ILE A 177 8.39 -2.64 11.75
CA ILE A 177 7.54 -3.84 11.81
C ILE A 177 7.33 -4.27 13.27
N LEU A 178 8.40 -4.34 14.06
CA LEU A 178 8.31 -4.72 15.47
C LEU A 178 7.41 -3.77 16.25
N ARG A 179 7.63 -2.45 16.13
CA ARG A 179 6.83 -1.43 16.83
C ARG A 179 5.36 -1.47 16.40
N ALA A 180 5.08 -1.64 15.11
CA ALA A 180 3.73 -1.81 14.60
C ALA A 180 3.07 -3.06 15.22
N THR A 181 3.76 -4.19 15.18
CA THR A 181 3.25 -5.48 15.69
C THR A 181 2.96 -5.42 17.20
N LEU A 182 3.85 -4.81 17.99
CA LEU A 182 3.65 -4.66 19.44
C LEU A 182 2.43 -3.77 19.76
N LYS A 183 2.26 -2.65 19.04
CA LYS A 183 1.11 -1.76 19.23
C LYS A 183 -0.20 -2.44 18.85
N LEU A 184 -0.24 -3.14 17.72
CA LEU A 184 -1.44 -3.87 17.28
C LEU A 184 -1.79 -5.00 18.25
N ARG A 185 -0.79 -5.78 18.70
CA ARG A 185 -1.00 -6.82 19.71
C ARG A 185 -1.55 -6.28 21.03
N LYS A 186 -1.07 -5.12 21.48
CA LYS A 186 -1.59 -4.49 22.70
C LYS A 186 -3.07 -4.15 22.55
N LYS A 187 -3.43 -3.45 21.47
CA LYS A 187 -4.83 -3.07 21.23
C LYS A 187 -5.78 -4.25 21.05
N LEU A 188 -5.34 -5.29 20.35
CA LEU A 188 -6.15 -6.49 20.17
C LEU A 188 -6.41 -7.23 21.50
N LYS A 189 -5.54 -7.05 22.51
CA LYS A 189 -5.79 -7.53 23.87
C LYS A 189 -6.74 -6.63 24.66
N ASP A 190 -6.74 -5.33 24.37
CA ASP A 190 -7.58 -4.34 25.04
C ASP A 190 -9.04 -4.35 24.49
N GLU A 191 -9.25 -4.86 23.26
CA GLU A 191 -10.57 -5.04 22.63
C GLU A 191 -11.21 -6.42 22.90
N ARG A 192 -10.53 -7.30 23.65
CA ARG A 192 -11.03 -8.61 24.09
C ARG A 192 -11.38 -8.59 25.58
#